data_AF-A0A2I0NV15-F1
#
_entry.id   AF-A0A2I0NV15-F1
#
_cell.length_a   1.000
_cell.length_b   1.000
_cell.length_c   1.000
_cell.angle_alpha   90.00
_cell.angle_beta   90.00
_cell.angle_gamma   90.00
#
_symmetry.space_group_name_H-M   'P 1'
#
loop_
_entity.id
_entity.type
_entity.pdbx_description
1 polymer ?
#
loop_
_entity_poly.entity_id
_entity_poly.type
_entity_poly.pdbx_seq_one_letter_code
_entity_poly.pdbx_strand_id
1 'polypeptide(L)'
;MLGIREVVLAHIIDIGTTGSTSIGPDADALFASQAEAIERAGIRVHVDTTVGYPPYAIEQIAEQHSASLIVIGSHGKGLFVATFSGSVSSDLVRISTRPILLAVLSALGQAEQSSDVCGRLLSRVLFPTDFTEASSIAAGYLEQLASHGLGTVNIVHVVDNTVGNGIEFKRCDAQEQLAIIAGKLLNAGAATVNTEVLVGSPE
;
A
#
# COMPACT_ATOMS: atom_id res chain seq x y z
N MET A 1 0.70 17.37 5.63
CA MET A 1 1.62 16.27 5.23
C MET A 1 1.34 15.07 6.11
N LEU A 2 1.33 13.85 5.54
CA LEU A 2 1.05 12.57 6.21
C LEU A 2 2.15 12.12 7.20
N GLY A 3 2.80 13.06 7.89
CA GLY A 3 3.82 12.76 8.90
C GLY A 3 5.17 12.25 8.37
N ILE A 4 5.41 12.23 7.06
CA ILE A 4 6.69 11.81 6.47
C ILE A 4 7.79 12.79 6.88
N ARG A 5 8.83 12.28 7.57
CA ARG A 5 10.00 13.05 8.02
C ARG A 5 11.29 12.64 7.33
N GLU A 6 11.32 11.41 6.86
CA GLU A 6 12.51 10.77 6.33
C GLU A 6 12.12 9.76 5.26
N VAL A 7 12.93 9.66 4.20
CA VAL A 7 12.78 8.73 3.10
C VAL A 7 14.13 8.09 2.83
N VAL A 8 14.11 6.78 2.58
CA VAL A 8 15.27 6.03 2.09
C VAL A 8 15.02 5.68 0.63
N LEU A 9 15.86 6.21 -0.27
CA LEU A 9 15.91 5.80 -1.66
C LEU A 9 16.81 4.57 -1.76
N ALA A 10 16.19 3.41 -1.91
CA ALA A 10 16.89 2.13 -2.02
C ALA A 10 17.15 1.76 -3.48
N HIS A 11 18.40 1.49 -3.84
CA HIS A 11 18.79 0.91 -5.12
C HIS A 11 19.35 -0.49 -4.91
N ILE A 12 18.82 -1.47 -5.64
CA ILE A 12 19.30 -2.84 -5.57
C ILE A 12 19.90 -3.22 -6.92
N ILE A 13 21.17 -3.57 -6.90
CA ILE A 13 21.87 -4.15 -8.03
C ILE A 13 21.60 -5.66 -7.99
N ASP A 14 20.71 -6.10 -8.88
CA ASP A 14 20.29 -7.50 -8.97
C ASP A 14 21.42 -8.37 -9.53
N ILE A 15 21.80 -9.40 -8.76
CA ILE A 15 22.80 -10.39 -9.14
C ILE A 15 22.25 -11.48 -10.07
N GLY A 16 20.92 -11.56 -10.25
CA GLY A 16 20.23 -12.56 -11.07
C GLY A 16 20.02 -12.16 -12.52
N THR A 17 20.11 -10.87 -12.86
CA THR A 17 19.96 -10.40 -14.24
C THR A 17 21.33 -10.26 -14.91
N THR A 18 21.78 -11.31 -15.60
CA THR A 18 22.91 -11.22 -16.53
C THR A 18 22.55 -10.29 -17.69
N GLY A 19 22.75 -8.97 -17.54
CA GLY A 19 22.65 -8.03 -18.66
C GLY A 19 22.24 -6.58 -18.37
N SER A 20 21.86 -6.21 -17.14
CA SER A 20 21.45 -4.83 -16.83
C SER A 20 22.17 -4.23 -15.62
N THR A 21 23.49 -4.39 -15.55
CA THR A 21 24.33 -3.58 -14.65
C THR A 21 24.63 -2.24 -15.33
N SER A 22 23.69 -1.31 -15.30
CA SER A 22 24.04 0.11 -15.39
C SER A 22 24.33 0.64 -13.99
N ILE A 23 25.45 0.20 -13.40
CA ILE A 23 26.20 1.05 -12.46
C ILE A 23 26.86 2.10 -13.36
N GLY A 24 26.06 3.05 -13.81
CA GLY A 24 26.48 4.15 -14.66
C GLY A 24 26.23 5.46 -13.93
N PRO A 25 26.95 6.54 -14.31
CA PRO A 25 26.72 7.88 -13.77
C PRO A 25 25.25 8.35 -13.87
N ASP A 26 24.47 7.73 -14.74
CA ASP A 26 23.03 8.01 -14.90
C ASP A 26 22.17 7.55 -13.70
N ALA A 27 22.52 6.45 -13.01
CA ALA A 27 21.78 6.02 -11.83
C ALA A 27 22.00 6.99 -10.66
N ASP A 28 23.26 7.35 -10.42
CA ASP A 28 23.63 8.33 -9.38
C ASP A 28 22.99 9.71 -9.64
N ALA A 29 22.95 10.16 -10.90
CA ALA A 29 22.30 11.40 -11.29
C ALA A 29 20.77 11.38 -11.09
N LEU A 30 20.12 10.25 -11.40
CA LEU A 30 18.69 10.08 -11.14
C LEU A 30 18.38 10.12 -9.64
N PHE A 31 19.14 9.42 -8.81
CA PHE A 31 18.97 9.46 -7.35
C PHE A 31 19.22 10.85 -6.78
N ALA A 32 20.25 11.56 -7.24
CA ALA A 32 20.51 12.93 -6.83
C ALA A 32 19.32 13.84 -7.13
N SER A 33 18.77 13.77 -8.35
CA SER A 33 17.62 14.59 -8.74
C SER A 33 16.35 14.29 -7.91
N GLN A 34 16.13 13.01 -7.56
CA GLN A 34 15.01 12.58 -6.72
C GLN A 34 15.21 13.03 -5.27
N ALA A 35 16.41 12.86 -4.73
CA ALA A 35 16.77 13.31 -3.40
C ALA A 35 16.55 14.82 -3.25
N GLU A 36 17.10 15.63 -4.18
CA GLU A 36 16.92 17.08 -4.18
C GLU A 36 15.44 17.50 -4.26
N ALA A 37 14.60 16.77 -5.01
CA ALA A 37 13.18 17.03 -5.09
C ALA A 37 12.45 16.78 -3.77
N ILE A 38 12.80 15.70 -3.07
CA ILE A 38 12.22 15.31 -1.78
C ILE A 38 12.73 16.22 -0.65
N GLU A 39 14.02 16.56 -0.67
CA GLU A 39 14.64 17.48 0.30
C GLU A 39 14.06 18.89 0.20
N ARG A 40 13.76 19.38 -1.01
CA ARG A 40 13.05 20.66 -1.21
C ARG A 40 11.65 20.66 -0.59
N ALA A 41 11.04 19.49 -0.42
CA ALA A 41 9.79 19.35 0.32
C ALA A 41 9.98 19.30 1.85
N GLY A 42 11.22 19.43 2.35
CA GLY A 42 11.55 19.44 3.79
C GLY A 42 11.68 18.05 4.42
N ILE A 43 11.88 17.01 3.61
CA ILE A 43 11.99 15.62 4.05
C ILE A 43 13.46 15.21 4.00
N ARG A 44 13.99 14.56 5.06
CA ARG A 44 15.36 14.03 5.05
C ARG A 44 15.47 12.84 4.10
N VAL A 45 16.53 12.78 3.30
CA VAL A 45 16.75 11.69 2.34
C VAL A 45 18.02 10.93 2.68
N HIS A 46 17.91 9.61 2.70
CA HIS A 46 19.04 8.69 2.68
C HIS A 46 19.04 7.96 1.35
N VAL A 47 20.22 7.68 0.80
CA VAL A 47 20.37 6.83 -0.38
C VAL A 47 21.17 5.60 0.05
N ASP A 48 20.60 4.42 -0.18
CA ASP A 48 21.26 3.14 0.13
C ASP A 48 21.28 2.28 -1.13
N THR A 49 22.47 1.78 -1.47
CA THR A 49 22.71 0.93 -2.63
C THR A 49 23.32 -0.38 -2.18
N THR A 50 22.64 -1.48 -2.48
CA THR A 50 23.11 -2.82 -2.12
C THR A 50 23.05 -3.78 -3.30
N VAL A 51 23.86 -4.83 -3.24
CA VAL A 51 23.93 -5.89 -4.25
C VAL A 51 23.23 -7.12 -3.69
N GLY A 52 22.26 -7.69 -4.41
CA GLY A 52 21.56 -8.88 -3.94
C GLY A 52 20.20 -9.10 -4.57
N TYR A 53 19.42 -10.01 -3.98
CA TYR A 53 18.03 -10.26 -4.40
C TYR A 53 17.11 -9.13 -3.91
N PRO A 54 16.40 -8.39 -4.79
CA PRO A 54 15.72 -7.17 -4.41
C PRO A 54 14.73 -7.27 -3.23
N PRO A 55 13.83 -8.26 -3.14
CA PRO A 55 12.93 -8.39 -1.99
C PRO A 55 13.65 -8.45 -0.63
N TYR A 56 14.69 -9.28 -0.50
CA TYR A 56 15.44 -9.40 0.75
C TYR A 56 16.28 -8.16 1.04
N ALA A 57 16.89 -7.58 0.00
CA ALA A 57 17.65 -6.35 0.12
C ALA A 57 16.77 -5.16 0.56
N ILE A 58 15.58 -5.02 0.00
CA ILE A 58 14.60 -3.99 0.39
C ILE A 58 14.19 -4.16 1.85
N GLU A 59 13.83 -5.37 2.29
CA GLU A 59 13.45 -5.61 3.68
C GLU A 59 14.62 -5.35 4.64
N GLN A 60 15.86 -5.70 4.25
CA GLN A 60 17.05 -5.42 5.04
C GLN A 60 17.29 -3.91 5.21
N ILE A 61 17.20 -3.13 4.13
CA ILE A 61 17.33 -1.67 4.17
C ILE A 61 16.20 -1.08 5.03
N ALA A 62 14.96 -1.56 4.86
CA ALA A 62 13.82 -1.13 5.66
C ALA A 62 14.03 -1.39 7.16
N GLU A 63 14.62 -2.54 7.54
CA GLU A 63 14.99 -2.85 8.92
C GLU A 63 16.09 -1.93 9.44
N GLN A 64 17.18 -1.76 8.69
CA GLN A 64 18.33 -0.92 9.07
C GLN A 64 17.93 0.52 9.35
N HIS A 65 17.00 1.06 8.56
CA HIS A 65 16.49 2.42 8.71
C HIS A 65 15.23 2.52 9.57
N SER A 66 14.76 1.41 10.16
CA SER A 66 13.50 1.38 10.92
C SER A 66 12.31 1.98 10.15
N ALA A 67 12.25 1.70 8.84
CA ALA A 67 11.20 2.22 7.98
C ALA A 67 9.82 1.73 8.45
N SER A 68 8.84 2.63 8.49
CA SER A 68 7.45 2.32 8.89
C SER A 68 6.53 1.95 7.73
N LEU A 69 6.98 2.20 6.49
CA LEU A 69 6.25 1.95 5.24
C LEU A 69 7.24 1.72 4.12
N ILE A 70 7.01 0.71 3.29
CA ILE A 70 7.75 0.51 2.04
C ILE A 70 6.87 0.96 0.87
N VAL A 71 7.40 1.82 0.01
CA VAL A 71 6.69 2.28 -1.19
C VAL A 71 7.41 1.73 -2.42
N ILE A 72 6.68 0.98 -3.25
CA ILE A 72 7.22 0.44 -4.50
C ILE A 72 6.27 0.70 -5.65
N GLY A 73 6.84 1.06 -6.81
CA GLY A 73 6.09 1.17 -8.05
C GLY A 73 5.76 -0.22 -8.62
N SER A 74 4.56 -0.37 -9.18
CA SER A 74 4.20 -1.54 -9.97
C SER A 74 3.93 -1.16 -11.43
N HIS A 75 4.53 -1.92 -12.35
CA HIS A 75 4.30 -1.74 -13.79
C HIS A 75 2.89 -2.24 -14.11
N GLY A 76 1.97 -1.31 -14.41
CA GLY A 76 0.53 -1.52 -14.54
C GLY A 76 0.05 -2.34 -15.75
N LYS A 77 0.68 -3.48 -16.05
CA LYS A 77 0.14 -4.46 -16.99
C LYS A 77 -0.93 -5.30 -16.29
N GLY A 78 -2.14 -4.74 -16.19
CA GLY A 78 -3.40 -5.46 -16.00
C GLY A 78 -3.69 -6.00 -14.58
N LEU A 79 -4.62 -5.36 -13.89
CA LEU A 79 -5.17 -5.76 -12.58
C LEU A 79 -5.99 -7.09 -12.60
N PHE A 80 -5.86 -7.95 -13.61
CA PHE A 80 -6.70 -9.16 -13.76
C PHE A 80 -6.00 -10.35 -14.43
N VAL A 81 -4.73 -10.60 -14.13
CA VAL A 81 -4.13 -11.92 -14.36
C VAL A 81 -3.53 -12.38 -13.05
N ALA A 82 -3.73 -13.65 -12.70
CA ALA A 82 -3.23 -14.35 -11.51
C ALA A 82 -1.67 -14.38 -11.38
N THR A 83 -0.98 -13.44 -12.02
CA THR A 83 0.44 -13.22 -12.00
C THR A 83 0.68 -11.72 -11.81
N PHE A 84 0.92 -11.32 -10.55
CA PHE A 84 1.64 -10.08 -10.26
C PHE A 84 2.93 -10.09 -11.12
N SER A 85 2.95 -9.36 -12.23
CA SER A 85 4.08 -9.37 -13.18
C SER A 85 5.31 -8.61 -12.68
N GLY A 86 5.33 -8.19 -11.41
CA GLY A 86 6.52 -7.73 -10.71
C GLY A 86 6.96 -8.78 -9.70
N SER A 87 7.91 -9.64 -10.08
CA SER A 87 8.48 -10.68 -9.20
C SER A 87 8.94 -10.07 -7.87
N VAL A 88 9.60 -8.91 -7.92
CA VAL A 88 10.05 -8.18 -6.71
C VAL A 88 8.88 -7.77 -5.82
N SER A 89 7.84 -7.16 -6.39
CA SER A 89 6.67 -6.70 -5.61
C SER A 89 5.89 -7.85 -4.99
N SER A 90 5.70 -8.96 -5.73
CA SER A 90 5.02 -10.15 -5.24
C SER A 90 5.78 -10.79 -4.08
N ASP A 91 7.08 -10.97 -4.26
CA ASP A 91 7.92 -11.61 -3.25
C ASP A 91 8.06 -10.74 -2.01
N LEU A 92 8.16 -9.42 -2.19
CA LEU A 92 8.20 -8.48 -1.07
C LEU A 92 6.92 -8.53 -0.23
N VAL A 93 5.73 -8.57 -0.86
CA VAL A 93 4.45 -8.72 -0.14
C VAL A 93 4.39 -10.03 0.67
N ARG A 94 5.06 -11.08 0.21
CA ARG A 94 5.09 -12.39 0.91
C ARG A 94 6.02 -12.40 2.12
N ILE A 95 7.11 -11.63 2.09
CA ILE A 95 8.15 -11.69 3.12
C ILE A 95 8.16 -10.49 4.07
N SER A 96 7.58 -9.36 3.67
CA SER A 96 7.71 -8.14 4.44
C SER A 96 6.95 -8.22 5.76
N THR A 97 7.56 -7.66 6.79
CA THR A 97 6.97 -7.52 8.12
C THR A 97 6.31 -6.16 8.33
N ARG A 98 6.28 -5.33 7.29
CA ARG A 98 5.88 -3.92 7.32
C ARG A 98 4.79 -3.62 6.29
N PRO A 99 4.01 -2.53 6.48
CA PRO A 99 3.08 -2.07 5.46
C PRO A 99 3.79 -1.78 4.13
N ILE A 100 3.17 -2.17 3.03
CA ILE A 100 3.63 -1.87 1.67
C ILE A 100 2.57 -1.05 0.95
N LEU A 101 2.98 0.09 0.39
CA LEU A 101 2.21 0.85 -0.59
C LEU A 101 2.67 0.49 -2.00
N LEU A 102 1.83 -0.25 -2.72
CA LEU A 102 2.00 -0.56 -4.14
C LEU A 102 1.42 0.57 -5.00
N ALA A 103 2.29 1.42 -5.55
CA ALA A 103 1.88 2.51 -6.44
C ALA A 103 1.78 2.02 -7.89
N VAL A 104 0.56 1.78 -8.38
CA VAL A 104 0.33 1.39 -9.79
C VAL A 104 0.31 2.63 -10.68
N LEU A 105 1.41 2.87 -11.39
CA LEU A 105 1.65 4.14 -12.09
C LEU A 105 0.69 4.41 -13.25
N SER A 106 0.11 3.38 -13.88
CA SER A 106 -0.85 3.56 -14.99
C SER A 106 -2.18 4.18 -14.54
N ALA A 107 -2.54 4.06 -13.26
CA ALA A 107 -3.76 4.65 -12.69
C ALA A 107 -3.59 6.11 -12.24
N LEU A 108 -2.34 6.61 -12.16
CA LEU A 108 -2.03 7.94 -11.62
C LEU A 108 -1.96 9.06 -12.67
N GLY A 109 -2.34 8.78 -13.92
CA GLY A 109 -2.25 9.74 -15.03
C GLY A 109 -0.80 10.01 -15.46
N GLN A 110 -0.61 10.60 -16.65
CA GLN A 110 0.74 10.99 -17.08
C GLN A 110 1.34 12.04 -16.12
N ALA A 111 2.66 11.98 -15.92
CA ALA A 111 3.43 12.66 -14.87
C ALA A 111 3.27 14.19 -14.76
N GLU A 112 2.57 14.83 -15.70
CA GLU A 112 2.30 16.28 -15.75
C GLU A 112 1.20 16.74 -14.77
N GLN A 113 0.45 15.83 -14.12
CA GLN A 113 -0.64 16.16 -13.18
C GLN A 113 -0.40 15.67 -11.73
N SER A 114 0.86 15.45 -11.36
CA SER A 114 1.23 14.78 -10.09
C SER A 114 0.91 15.59 -8.81
N SER A 115 0.64 16.89 -8.90
CA SER A 115 0.38 17.73 -7.71
C SER A 115 -0.95 17.43 -7.01
N ASP A 116 -1.97 16.95 -7.74
CA ASP A 116 -3.31 16.65 -7.19
C ASP A 116 -3.49 15.19 -6.76
N VAL A 117 -2.54 14.31 -7.12
CA VAL A 117 -2.60 12.88 -6.79
C VAL A 117 -2.56 12.68 -5.27
N CYS A 118 -1.63 13.34 -4.58
CA CYS A 118 -1.50 13.26 -3.13
C CYS A 118 -2.75 13.79 -2.40
N GLY A 119 -3.40 14.82 -2.94
CA GLY A 119 -4.63 15.39 -2.36
C GLY A 119 -5.85 14.48 -2.50
N ARG A 120 -5.85 13.57 -3.48
CA ARG A 120 -6.97 12.66 -3.75
C ARG A 120 -6.73 11.21 -3.34
N LEU A 121 -5.50 10.80 -3.06
CA LEU A 121 -5.15 9.41 -2.77
C LEU A 121 -6.02 8.79 -1.66
N LEU A 122 -6.32 9.57 -0.62
CA LEU A 122 -7.14 9.15 0.52
C LEU A 122 -8.55 9.74 0.51
N SER A 123 -8.98 10.33 -0.60
CA SER A 123 -10.32 10.92 -0.73
C SER A 123 -11.42 9.86 -0.77
N ARG A 124 -11.11 8.68 -1.31
CA ARG A 124 -12.03 7.53 -1.39
C ARG A 124 -11.22 6.25 -1.18
N VAL A 125 -11.45 5.59 -0.06
CA VAL A 125 -10.78 4.35 0.31
C VAL A 125 -11.79 3.21 0.27
N LEU A 126 -11.40 2.09 -0.33
CA LEU A 126 -12.10 0.83 -0.24
C LEU A 126 -11.33 -0.05 0.74
N PHE A 127 -11.98 -0.49 1.80
CA PHE A 127 -11.39 -1.34 2.81
C PHE A 127 -12.09 -2.71 2.82
N PRO A 128 -11.54 -3.72 2.12
CA PRO A 128 -12.02 -5.08 2.24
C PRO A 128 -11.60 -5.65 3.60
N THR A 129 -12.52 -6.35 4.26
CA THR A 129 -12.24 -7.04 5.52
C THR A 129 -12.81 -8.45 5.51
N ASP A 130 -12.03 -9.38 6.05
CA ASP A 130 -12.39 -10.77 6.32
C ASP A 130 -12.50 -11.05 7.84
N PHE A 131 -12.45 -9.99 8.66
CA PHE A 131 -12.45 -10.01 10.13
C PHE A 131 -11.30 -10.79 10.79
N THR A 132 -10.24 -11.10 10.03
CA THR A 132 -9.01 -11.66 10.59
C THR A 132 -8.21 -10.62 11.39
N GLU A 133 -7.18 -11.10 12.08
CA GLU A 133 -6.21 -10.23 12.76
C GLU A 133 -5.51 -9.29 11.76
N ALA A 134 -5.18 -9.78 10.57
CA ALA A 134 -4.53 -8.99 9.52
C ALA A 134 -5.42 -7.82 9.06
N SER A 135 -6.71 -8.06 8.79
CA SER A 135 -7.63 -6.98 8.45
C SER A 135 -7.90 -6.05 9.64
N SER A 136 -7.88 -6.55 10.88
CA SER A 136 -7.97 -5.71 12.08
C SER A 136 -6.78 -4.74 12.22
N ILE A 137 -5.57 -5.20 11.95
CA ILE A 137 -4.36 -4.34 11.90
C ILE A 137 -4.51 -3.28 10.81
N ALA A 138 -4.99 -3.65 9.62
CA ALA A 138 -5.24 -2.72 8.53
C ALA A 138 -6.31 -1.66 8.90
N ALA A 139 -7.37 -2.04 9.60
CA ALA A 139 -8.37 -1.10 10.13
C ALA A 139 -7.73 -0.09 11.10
N GLY A 140 -6.80 -0.54 11.96
CA GLY A 140 -6.04 0.34 12.85
C GLY A 140 -5.24 1.42 12.11
N TYR A 141 -4.64 1.09 10.95
CA TYR A 141 -3.99 2.10 10.10
C TYR A 141 -4.97 3.11 9.55
N LEU A 142 -6.16 2.67 9.12
CA LEU A 142 -7.22 3.58 8.64
C LEU A 142 -7.71 4.50 9.76
N GLU A 143 -7.84 4.01 10.99
CA GLU A 143 -8.18 4.85 12.15
C GLU A 143 -7.12 5.93 12.39
N GLN A 144 -5.84 5.59 12.30
CA GLN A 144 -4.76 6.59 12.42
C GLN A 144 -4.79 7.62 11.29
N LEU A 145 -5.05 7.17 10.05
CA LEU A 145 -5.17 8.03 8.88
C LEU A 145 -6.43 8.91 8.90
N ALA A 146 -7.48 8.48 9.60
CA ALA A 146 -8.74 9.21 9.71
C ALA A 146 -8.52 10.65 10.19
N SER A 147 -7.71 10.81 11.24
CA SER A 147 -7.33 12.12 11.78
C SER A 147 -6.50 13.01 10.84
N HIS A 148 -6.01 12.46 9.72
CA HIS A 148 -5.14 13.14 8.75
C HIS A 148 -5.82 13.44 7.41
N GLY A 149 -7.16 13.36 7.34
CA GLY A 149 -7.92 13.74 6.15
C GLY A 149 -8.40 12.57 5.29
N LEU A 150 -8.73 11.45 5.92
CA LEU A 150 -9.40 10.34 5.24
C LEU A 150 -10.81 10.76 4.82
N GLY A 151 -11.10 10.68 3.52
CA GLY A 151 -12.39 11.07 2.96
C GLY A 151 -13.47 10.02 3.20
N THR A 152 -14.01 9.47 2.11
CA THR A 152 -15.00 8.39 2.18
C THR A 152 -14.32 7.04 2.31
N VAL A 153 -14.68 6.25 3.34
CA VAL A 153 -14.28 4.86 3.48
C VAL A 153 -15.48 3.96 3.16
N ASN A 154 -15.32 3.04 2.21
CA ASN A 154 -16.29 1.98 1.96
C ASN A 154 -15.72 0.68 2.52
N ILE A 155 -16.33 0.15 3.57
CA ILE A 155 -15.92 -1.12 4.16
C ILE A 155 -16.75 -2.23 3.52
N VAL A 156 -16.08 -3.24 2.98
CA VAL A 156 -16.74 -4.34 2.27
C VAL A 156 -16.34 -5.67 2.90
N HIS A 157 -17.34 -6.50 3.17
CA HIS A 157 -17.16 -7.90 3.55
C HIS A 157 -17.91 -8.80 2.57
N VAL A 158 -17.31 -9.94 2.20
CA VAL A 158 -17.92 -10.95 1.33
C VAL A 158 -18.26 -12.17 2.16
N VAL A 159 -19.56 -12.47 2.28
CA VAL A 159 -20.04 -13.71 2.88
C VAL A 159 -20.01 -14.81 1.83
N ASP A 160 -19.31 -15.89 2.15
CA ASP A 160 -19.23 -17.08 1.30
C ASP A 160 -20.61 -17.76 1.17
N ASN A 161 -21.06 -17.91 -0.08
CA ASN A 161 -22.31 -18.56 -0.45
C ASN A 161 -22.21 -20.08 -0.62
N THR A 162 -21.00 -20.65 -0.58
CA THR A 162 -20.76 -22.09 -0.75
C THR A 162 -21.03 -22.89 0.52
N VAL A 163 -20.98 -22.22 1.69
CA VAL A 163 -21.05 -22.88 3.00
C VAL A 163 -22.47 -22.79 3.60
N GLY A 164 -23.37 -23.67 3.13
CA GLY A 164 -24.62 -24.10 3.78
C GLY A 164 -25.75 -23.07 3.98
N ASN A 165 -26.88 -23.53 4.55
CA ASN A 165 -27.99 -22.67 4.97
C ASN A 165 -27.56 -21.73 6.11
N GLY A 166 -28.02 -20.48 6.10
CA GLY A 166 -27.69 -19.48 7.12
C GLY A 166 -26.99 -18.21 6.62
N ILE A 167 -27.02 -17.95 5.31
CA ILE A 167 -26.47 -16.72 4.71
C ILE A 167 -27.01 -15.47 5.40
N GLU A 168 -28.32 -15.39 5.66
CA GLU A 168 -28.94 -14.26 6.36
C GLU A 168 -28.36 -14.03 7.76
N PHE A 169 -28.08 -15.11 8.50
CA PHE A 169 -27.46 -15.00 9.83
C PHE A 169 -26.02 -14.46 9.72
N LYS A 170 -25.21 -15.00 8.79
CA LYS A 170 -23.85 -14.52 8.55
C LYS A 170 -23.83 -13.07 8.06
N ARG A 171 -24.80 -12.67 7.24
CA ARG A 171 -24.95 -11.28 6.79
C ARG A 171 -25.26 -10.36 7.96
N CYS A 172 -26.14 -10.77 8.87
CA CYS A 172 -26.49 -10.00 10.06
C CYS A 172 -25.27 -9.80 10.98
N ASP A 173 -24.54 -10.89 11.27
CA ASP A 173 -23.31 -10.85 12.08
C ASP A 173 -22.22 -9.97 11.43
N ALA A 174 -21.98 -10.16 10.12
CA ALA A 174 -21.05 -9.31 9.38
C ALA A 174 -21.47 -7.83 9.41
N GLN A 175 -22.75 -7.52 9.28
CA GLN A 175 -23.25 -6.15 9.33
C GLN A 175 -23.00 -5.50 10.71
N GLU A 176 -23.13 -6.26 11.79
CA GLU A 176 -22.81 -5.80 13.15
C GLU A 176 -21.31 -5.52 13.30
N GLN A 177 -20.44 -6.43 12.85
CA GLN A 177 -18.99 -6.23 12.85
C GLN A 177 -18.57 -5.01 12.02
N LEU A 178 -19.15 -4.84 10.83
CA LEU A 178 -18.92 -3.67 9.98
C LEU A 178 -19.33 -2.36 10.67
N ALA A 179 -20.46 -2.37 11.40
CA ALA A 179 -20.91 -1.20 12.14
C ALA A 179 -19.93 -0.80 13.26
N ILE A 180 -19.31 -1.78 13.93
CA ILE A 180 -18.27 -1.53 14.95
C ILE A 180 -17.06 -0.85 14.31
N ILE A 181 -16.54 -1.38 13.20
CA ILE A 181 -15.39 -0.78 12.49
C ILE A 181 -15.74 0.62 11.99
N ALA A 182 -16.94 0.80 11.42
CA ALA A 182 -17.40 2.08 10.94
C ALA A 182 -17.48 3.13 12.05
N GLY A 183 -18.00 2.75 13.22
CA GLY A 183 -18.04 3.61 14.40
C GLY A 183 -16.66 4.06 14.84
N LYS A 184 -15.67 3.15 14.86
CA LYS A 184 -14.28 3.50 15.19
C LYS A 184 -13.68 4.50 14.21
N LEU A 185 -13.86 4.29 12.91
CA LEU A 185 -13.34 5.19 11.87
C LEU A 185 -13.98 6.58 11.91
N LEU A 186 -15.30 6.65 12.12
CA LEU A 186 -16.01 7.91 12.30
C LEU A 186 -15.49 8.66 13.55
N ASN A 187 -15.33 7.96 14.67
CA ASN A 187 -14.78 8.54 15.90
C ASN A 187 -13.33 9.00 15.73
N ALA A 188 -12.56 8.34 14.87
CA ALA A 188 -11.18 8.68 14.56
C ALA A 188 -11.03 9.85 13.55
N GLY A 189 -12.13 10.30 12.93
CA GLY A 189 -12.16 11.50 12.07
C GLY A 189 -12.43 11.27 10.58
N ALA A 190 -12.86 10.07 10.17
CA ALA A 190 -13.22 9.80 8.78
C ALA A 190 -14.47 10.61 8.38
N ALA A 191 -14.46 11.22 7.19
CA ALA A 191 -15.55 12.11 6.76
C ALA A 191 -16.86 11.36 6.47
N THR A 192 -16.77 10.17 5.88
CA THR A 192 -17.94 9.33 5.61
C THR A 192 -17.52 7.88 5.64
N VAL A 193 -18.34 7.02 6.26
CA VAL A 193 -18.11 5.57 6.24
C VAL A 193 -19.36 4.85 5.77
N ASN A 194 -19.22 4.06 4.72
CA ASN A 194 -20.25 3.18 4.19
C ASN A 194 -19.86 1.73 4.46
N THR A 195 -20.86 0.87 4.68
CA THR A 195 -20.65 -0.57 4.93
C THR A 195 -21.46 -1.37 3.93
N GLU A 196 -20.86 -2.39 3.35
CA GLU A 196 -21.53 -3.29 2.42
C GLU A 196 -21.17 -4.75 2.72
N VAL A 197 -22.21 -5.58 2.87
CA VAL A 197 -22.08 -7.04 2.93
C VAL A 197 -22.51 -7.63 1.60
N LEU A 198 -21.53 -8.16 0.87
CA LEU A 198 -21.71 -8.87 -0.38
C LEU A 198 -21.88 -10.37 -0.10
N VAL A 199 -22.50 -11.08 -1.05
CA VAL A 199 -22.58 -12.54 -1.06
C VAL A 199 -21.94 -13.03 -2.34
N GLY A 200 -20.97 -13.91 -2.23
CA GLY A 200 -20.20 -14.40 -3.38
C GLY A 200 -19.32 -15.57 -3.01
N SER A 201 -18.52 -16.02 -3.97
CA SER A 201 -17.50 -17.04 -3.77
C SER A 201 -16.13 -16.33 -3.78
N PRO A 202 -15.41 -16.28 -2.65
CA PRO A 202 -14.17 -15.49 -2.53
C PRO A 202 -12.92 -16.14 -3.19
N GLU A 203 -13.09 -17.12 -4.07
CA GLU A 203 -12.00 -17.81 -4.81
C GLU A 203 -11.79 -17.28 -6.23
#